data_AF-A0AAV0YZ11-F1
#
_entry.id   AF-A0AAV0YZ11-F1
#
_cell.length_a   1.000
_cell.length_b   1.000
_cell.length_c   1.000
_cell.angle_alpha   90.00
_cell.angle_beta   90.00
_cell.angle_gamma   90.00
#
_symmetry.space_group_name_H-M   'P 1'
#
loop_
_entity.id
_entity.type
_entity.pdbx_description
1 polymer ?
#
loop_
_entity_poly.entity_id
_entity_poly.type
_entity_poly.pdbx_seq_one_letter_code
_entity_poly.pdbx_strand_id
1 'polypeptide(L)'
;MFNSILLLVPIIHALLFTSVNSMRFTLKSGEPKCISEDIKGNAMTVGNYSVVNPGEEGYPIPDSHKITVRVRSPYGNNFHFGNHVGSGNFAFTTTEAGDYTACFSVLERKPAITVTIDFEWRTGTAEKYWYKIAKKDQVEVMEYELRRLYESVSFIHDEMFYLRGREEEMQDLNRTTDNKMFTFIFLSITVCLSVAGLQLWHLKTFFERKKLL
;
A
#
# COMPACT_ATOMS: atom_id res chain seq x y z
N MET A 1 5.84 30.18 -21.50
CA MET A 1 5.60 29.76 -20.11
C MET A 1 4.20 29.18 -19.89
N PHE A 2 3.12 29.80 -20.40
CA PHE A 2 1.74 29.31 -20.23
C PHE A 2 1.48 27.90 -20.80
N ASN A 3 2.05 27.54 -21.97
CA ASN A 3 1.87 26.21 -22.56
C ASN A 3 2.52 25.06 -21.78
N SER A 4 3.61 25.29 -21.03
CA SER A 4 4.24 24.25 -20.21
C SER A 4 3.44 23.93 -18.96
N ILE A 5 2.73 24.92 -18.40
CA ILE A 5 1.87 24.72 -17.21
C ILE A 5 0.63 23.90 -17.59
N LEU A 6 0.07 24.11 -18.78
CA LEU A 6 -1.09 23.36 -19.28
C LEU A 6 -0.80 21.87 -19.49
N LEU A 7 0.45 21.52 -19.82
CA LEU A 7 0.90 20.13 -20.00
C LEU A 7 1.17 19.40 -18.68
N LEU A 8 1.39 20.12 -17.57
CA LEU A 8 1.65 19.53 -16.25
C LEU A 8 0.36 19.08 -15.54
N VAL A 9 -0.77 19.76 -15.80
CA VAL A 9 -2.08 19.42 -15.22
C VAL A 9 -2.53 17.98 -15.51
N PRO A 10 -2.49 17.45 -16.75
CA PRO A 10 -2.89 16.07 -17.02
C PRO A 10 -1.93 15.04 -16.40
N ILE A 11 -0.64 15.39 -16.25
CA ILE A 11 0.37 14.51 -15.63
C ILE A 11 0.10 14.36 -14.13
N ILE A 12 -0.22 15.47 -13.45
CA ILE A 12 -0.60 15.47 -12.03
C ILE A 12 -1.92 14.70 -11.81
N HIS A 13 -2.88 14.82 -12.72
CA HIS A 13 -4.14 14.08 -12.65
C HIS A 13 -3.95 12.58 -12.83
N ALA A 14 -3.01 12.15 -13.70
CA ALA A 14 -2.66 10.74 -13.89
C ALA A 14 -1.95 10.13 -12.66
N LEU A 15 -1.17 10.92 -11.92
CA LEU A 15 -0.46 10.50 -10.71
C LEU A 15 -1.37 10.29 -9.48
N LEU A 16 -2.62 10.78 -9.52
CA LEU A 16 -3.59 10.66 -8.42
C LEU A 16 -4.50 9.43 -8.52
N PHE A 17 -4.40 8.64 -9.59
CA PHE A 17 -5.17 7.39 -9.71
C PHE A 17 -4.49 6.25 -8.95
N THR A 18 -4.76 6.15 -7.65
CA THR A 18 -4.49 4.90 -6.92
C THR A 18 -5.66 3.95 -7.12
N SER A 19 -5.43 2.82 -7.79
CA SER A 19 -6.39 1.72 -7.83
C SER A 19 -6.40 1.02 -6.47
N VAL A 20 -7.54 1.05 -5.78
CA VAL A 20 -7.78 0.23 -4.58
C VAL A 20 -8.26 -1.14 -5.04
N ASN A 21 -7.51 -2.19 -4.71
CA ASN A 21 -7.90 -3.56 -4.99
C ASN A 21 -8.69 -4.10 -3.78
N SER A 22 -9.99 -4.33 -3.94
CA SER A 22 -10.82 -5.13 -3.02
C SER A 22 -11.34 -6.33 -3.81
N MET A 23 -11.23 -7.52 -3.23
CA MET A 23 -11.73 -8.73 -3.85
C MET A 23 -13.16 -9.00 -3.38
N ARG A 24 -14.12 -8.73 -4.27
CA ARG A 24 -15.54 -9.04 -4.05
C ARG A 24 -16.00 -10.11 -5.01
N PHE A 25 -16.74 -11.08 -4.50
CA PHE A 25 -17.34 -12.11 -5.32
C PHE A 25 -18.76 -12.43 -4.87
N THR A 26 -19.57 -12.91 -5.81
CA THR A 26 -20.96 -13.31 -5.57
C THR A 26 -21.08 -14.82 -5.42
N LEU A 27 -21.89 -15.25 -4.46
CA LEU A 27 -22.17 -16.64 -4.15
C LEU A 27 -23.66 -16.90 -4.30
N LYS A 28 -24.05 -17.98 -5.00
CA LYS A 28 -25.43 -18.44 -5.05
C LYS A 28 -25.69 -19.44 -3.91
N SER A 29 -26.89 -19.37 -3.34
CA SER A 29 -27.35 -20.33 -2.34
C SER A 29 -27.27 -21.77 -2.88
N GLY A 30 -26.65 -22.67 -2.10
CA GLY A 30 -26.40 -24.07 -2.51
C GLY A 30 -25.08 -24.30 -3.26
N GLU A 31 -24.41 -23.27 -3.77
CA GLU A 31 -23.15 -23.39 -4.52
C GLU A 31 -21.97 -22.81 -3.72
N PRO A 32 -21.10 -23.63 -3.11
CA PRO A 32 -19.93 -23.13 -2.41
C PRO A 32 -18.87 -22.60 -3.38
N LYS A 33 -18.14 -21.54 -2.97
CA LYS A 33 -16.95 -21.05 -3.68
C LYS A 33 -15.75 -21.13 -2.77
N CYS A 34 -14.63 -21.57 -3.32
CA CYS A 34 -13.38 -21.72 -2.60
C CYS A 34 -12.29 -20.90 -3.29
N ILE A 35 -11.49 -20.20 -2.49
CA ILE A 35 -10.29 -19.47 -2.91
C ILE A 35 -9.10 -20.19 -2.28
N SER A 36 -8.06 -20.46 -3.08
CA SER A 36 -6.83 -21.09 -2.61
C SER A 36 -5.65 -20.13 -2.74
N GLU A 37 -4.74 -20.18 -1.77
CA GLU A 37 -3.49 -19.41 -1.74
C GLU A 37 -2.33 -20.34 -1.36
N ASP A 38 -1.24 -20.28 -2.12
CA ASP A 38 0.01 -21.00 -1.80
C ASP A 38 0.79 -20.20 -0.74
N ILE A 39 0.86 -20.76 0.47
CA ILE A 39 1.46 -20.11 1.63
C ILE A 39 2.74 -20.86 2.00
N LYS A 40 3.84 -20.12 2.19
CA LYS A 40 5.11 -20.69 2.69
C LYS A 40 4.98 -21.16 4.14
N GLY A 41 5.80 -22.13 4.54
CA GLY A 41 5.87 -22.56 5.93
C GLY A 41 6.37 -21.45 6.86
N ASN A 42 5.87 -21.43 8.10
CA ASN A 42 6.19 -20.44 9.13
C ASN A 42 5.82 -19.00 8.74
N ALA A 43 4.79 -18.83 7.90
CA ALA A 43 4.23 -17.53 7.55
C ALA A 43 2.94 -17.29 8.35
N MET A 44 2.75 -16.05 8.80
CA MET A 44 1.48 -15.63 9.39
C MET A 44 0.56 -15.13 8.27
N THR A 45 -0.71 -15.49 8.36
CA THR A 45 -1.73 -15.11 7.41
C THR A 45 -2.99 -14.64 8.14
N VAL A 46 -3.65 -13.64 7.57
CA VAL A 46 -4.87 -13.03 8.09
C VAL A 46 -5.88 -12.92 6.96
N GLY A 47 -7.11 -13.36 7.23
CA GLY A 47 -8.24 -13.18 6.34
C GLY A 47 -9.38 -12.44 7.03
N ASN A 48 -9.95 -11.44 6.36
CA ASN A 48 -11.15 -10.73 6.76
C ASN A 48 -12.24 -10.99 5.74
N TYR A 49 -13.46 -11.29 6.19
CA TYR A 49 -14.61 -11.46 5.30
C TYR A 49 -15.86 -10.78 5.86
N SER A 50 -16.66 -10.20 4.98
CA SER A 50 -17.95 -9.63 5.33
C SER A 50 -18.96 -9.79 4.20
N VAL A 51 -20.22 -10.00 4.56
CA VAL A 51 -21.34 -9.98 3.62
C VAL A 51 -21.68 -8.53 3.35
N VAL A 52 -21.66 -8.13 2.08
CA VAL A 52 -22.11 -6.81 1.65
C VAL A 52 -23.63 -6.78 1.75
N ASN A 53 -24.15 -5.89 2.58
CA ASN A 53 -25.59 -5.78 2.83
C ASN A 53 -26.31 -5.31 1.56
N PRO A 54 -27.30 -6.07 1.02
CA PRO A 54 -28.11 -5.61 -0.10
C PRO A 54 -29.21 -4.60 0.29
N GLY A 55 -29.46 -4.38 1.59
CA GLY A 55 -30.44 -3.42 2.10
C GLY A 55 -29.87 -2.03 2.40
N GLU A 56 -30.72 -1.12 2.87
CA GLU A 56 -30.33 0.23 3.31
C GLU A 56 -29.26 0.18 4.42
N GLU A 57 -28.31 1.11 4.36
CA GLU A 57 -27.23 1.24 5.35
C GLU A 57 -27.80 1.36 6.78
N GLY A 58 -27.45 0.40 7.65
CA GLY A 58 -27.85 0.42 9.07
C GLY A 58 -28.75 -0.73 9.52
N TYR A 59 -29.33 -1.52 8.62
CA TYR A 59 -30.10 -2.72 8.99
C TYR A 59 -29.21 -3.95 9.19
N PRO A 60 -29.50 -4.84 10.15
CA PRO A 60 -28.74 -6.06 10.36
C PRO A 60 -28.86 -7.01 9.16
N ILE A 61 -27.79 -7.75 8.88
CA ILE A 61 -27.77 -8.75 7.81
C ILE A 61 -28.84 -9.81 8.11
N PRO A 62 -29.81 -10.04 7.21
CA PRO A 62 -30.85 -11.03 7.43
C PRO A 62 -30.25 -12.43 7.53
N ASP A 63 -30.84 -13.29 8.36
CA ASP A 63 -30.33 -14.65 8.60
C ASP A 63 -30.17 -15.46 7.31
N SER A 64 -30.98 -15.18 6.29
CA SER A 64 -30.87 -15.80 4.97
C SER A 64 -29.55 -15.53 4.28
N HIS A 65 -28.89 -14.39 4.53
CA HIS A 65 -27.65 -13.98 3.86
C HIS A 65 -26.40 -14.33 4.66
N LYS A 66 -26.55 -14.94 5.84
CA LYS A 66 -25.42 -15.40 6.65
C LYS A 66 -24.68 -16.54 5.96
N ILE A 67 -23.36 -16.46 6.01
CA ILE A 67 -22.46 -17.37 5.32
C ILE A 67 -21.81 -18.34 6.30
N THR A 68 -21.38 -19.49 5.78
CA THR A 68 -20.52 -20.44 6.47
C THR A 68 -19.16 -20.44 5.80
N VAL A 69 -18.12 -20.22 6.59
CA VAL A 69 -16.72 -20.10 6.14
C VAL A 69 -15.88 -21.21 6.76
N ARG A 70 -15.08 -21.89 5.94
CA ARG A 70 -14.15 -22.94 6.36
C ARG A 70 -12.79 -22.69 5.73
N VAL A 71 -11.75 -22.60 6.55
CA VAL A 71 -10.37 -22.49 6.09
C VAL A 71 -9.62 -23.77 6.40
N ARG A 72 -8.96 -24.35 5.40
CA ARG A 72 -8.29 -25.64 5.47
C ARG A 72 -6.87 -25.58 4.92
N SER A 73 -5.99 -26.42 5.49
CA SER A 73 -4.66 -26.68 4.96
C SER A 73 -4.68 -27.67 3.79
N PRO A 74 -3.55 -27.81 3.05
CA PRO A 74 -3.39 -28.86 2.04
C PRO A 74 -3.72 -30.27 2.54
N TYR A 75 -3.41 -30.54 3.81
CA TYR A 75 -3.62 -31.84 4.46
C TYR A 75 -5.01 -32.02 5.10
N GLY A 76 -5.93 -31.07 4.88
CA GLY A 76 -7.31 -31.16 5.39
C GLY A 76 -7.54 -30.70 6.83
N ASN A 77 -6.51 -30.21 7.54
CA ASN A 77 -6.68 -29.61 8.87
C ASN A 77 -7.50 -28.32 8.77
N ASN A 78 -8.47 -28.14 9.67
CA ASN A 78 -9.31 -26.94 9.71
C ASN A 78 -8.66 -25.87 10.60
N PHE A 79 -8.40 -24.68 10.05
CA PHE A 79 -7.82 -23.54 10.76
C PHE A 79 -8.87 -22.53 11.22
N HIS A 80 -9.99 -22.44 10.51
CA HIS A 80 -11.09 -21.55 10.87
C HIS A 80 -12.43 -22.16 10.48
N PHE A 81 -13.42 -21.93 11.34
CA PHE A 81 -14.81 -22.29 11.07
C PHE A 81 -15.74 -21.20 11.60
N GLY A 82 -16.38 -20.47 10.68
CA GLY A 82 -17.47 -19.55 10.99
C GLY A 82 -18.78 -20.17 10.50
N ASN A 83 -19.71 -20.45 11.39
CA ASN A 83 -21.01 -21.01 11.03
C ASN A 83 -22.09 -19.93 11.12
N HIS A 84 -22.82 -19.71 10.02
CA HIS A 84 -23.95 -18.78 9.98
C HIS A 84 -23.60 -17.37 10.52
N VAL A 85 -22.60 -16.75 9.92
CA VAL A 85 -22.07 -15.42 10.31
C VAL A 85 -22.23 -14.40 9.19
N GLY A 86 -22.37 -13.11 9.54
CA GLY A 86 -22.41 -12.01 8.56
C GLY A 86 -21.02 -11.43 8.24
N SER A 87 -20.07 -11.56 9.15
CA SER A 87 -18.69 -11.14 9.00
C SER A 87 -17.81 -11.92 9.96
N GLY A 88 -16.50 -11.85 9.75
CA GLY A 88 -15.52 -12.43 10.65
C GLY A 88 -14.12 -12.31 10.11
N ASN A 89 -13.17 -12.78 10.91
CA ASN A 89 -11.77 -12.79 10.55
C ASN A 89 -11.10 -14.06 11.09
N PHE A 90 -10.03 -14.46 10.43
CA PHE A 90 -9.17 -15.55 10.86
C PHE A 90 -7.72 -15.11 10.80
N ALA A 91 -6.90 -15.66 11.70
CA ALA A 91 -5.47 -15.49 11.66
C ALA A 91 -4.79 -16.74 12.18
N PHE A 92 -3.79 -17.22 11.47
CA PHE A 92 -3.01 -18.38 11.87
C PHE A 92 -1.59 -18.30 11.33
N THR A 93 -0.70 -19.11 11.89
CA THR A 93 0.65 -19.31 11.39
C THR A 93 0.75 -20.69 10.79
N THR A 94 1.22 -20.78 9.56
CA THR A 94 1.39 -22.06 8.85
C THR A 94 2.60 -22.82 9.39
N THR A 95 2.47 -24.12 9.55
CA THR A 95 3.60 -25.01 9.87
C THR A 95 4.28 -25.52 8.61
N GLU A 96 3.49 -25.76 7.57
CA GLU A 96 3.89 -26.41 6.33
C GLU A 96 3.59 -25.48 5.15
N ALA A 97 4.39 -25.60 4.09
CA ALA A 97 4.15 -24.87 2.85
C ALA A 97 3.10 -25.59 1.99
N GLY A 98 2.24 -24.84 1.30
CA GLY A 98 1.33 -25.37 0.28
C GLY A 98 0.02 -24.57 0.15
N ASP A 99 -0.92 -25.13 -0.62
CA ASP A 99 -2.24 -24.55 -0.91
C ASP A 99 -3.23 -24.61 0.27
N TYR A 100 -3.44 -23.47 0.90
CA TYR A 100 -4.52 -23.29 1.87
C TYR A 100 -5.79 -22.82 1.16
N THR A 101 -6.95 -23.32 1.58
CA THR A 101 -8.22 -23.02 0.92
C THR A 101 -9.24 -22.43 1.90
N ALA A 102 -9.82 -21.28 1.54
CA ALA A 102 -10.97 -20.68 2.20
C ALA A 102 -12.23 -20.90 1.37
N CYS A 103 -13.17 -21.67 1.90
CA CYS A 103 -14.45 -21.97 1.27
C CYS A 103 -15.59 -21.23 1.94
N PHE A 104 -16.44 -20.61 1.12
CA PHE A 104 -17.62 -19.84 1.51
C PHE A 104 -18.87 -20.54 0.97
N SER A 105 -19.90 -20.65 1.81
CA SER A 105 -21.14 -21.33 1.47
C SER A 105 -22.35 -20.64 2.13
N VAL A 106 -23.50 -20.70 1.47
CA VAL A 106 -24.78 -20.21 1.98
C VAL A 106 -25.76 -21.38 1.95
N LEU A 107 -26.56 -21.50 3.01
CA LEU A 107 -27.60 -22.52 3.13
C LEU A 107 -28.52 -22.49 1.89
N GLU A 108 -28.81 -23.67 1.35
CA GLU A 108 -29.68 -23.80 0.18
C GLU A 108 -31.09 -23.31 0.51
N ARG A 109 -31.65 -22.46 -0.34
CA ARG A 109 -32.99 -21.88 -0.19
C ARG A 109 -33.72 -21.84 -1.53
N LYS A 110 -35.03 -21.98 -1.47
CA LYS A 110 -35.95 -21.79 -2.60
C LYS A 110 -36.89 -20.62 -2.28
N PRO A 111 -36.88 -19.51 -3.03
CA PRO A 111 -36.04 -19.23 -4.20
C PRO A 111 -34.55 -19.05 -3.85
N ALA A 112 -33.68 -19.28 -4.84
CA ALA A 112 -32.24 -19.12 -4.67
C ALA A 112 -31.89 -17.64 -4.47
N ILE A 113 -31.07 -17.37 -3.45
CA ILE A 113 -30.54 -16.04 -3.15
C ILE A 113 -29.10 -15.91 -3.61
N THR A 114 -28.68 -14.69 -3.93
CA THR A 114 -27.28 -14.36 -4.24
C THR A 114 -26.74 -13.45 -3.16
N VAL A 115 -25.55 -13.78 -2.63
CA VAL A 115 -24.88 -13.04 -1.56
C VAL A 115 -23.54 -12.54 -2.08
N THR A 116 -23.26 -11.25 -1.90
CA THR A 116 -21.96 -10.66 -2.23
C THR A 116 -21.08 -10.66 -0.99
N ILE A 117 -19.87 -11.19 -1.13
CA ILE A 117 -18.90 -11.30 -0.04
C ILE A 117 -17.70 -10.41 -0.41
N ASP A 118 -17.32 -9.53 0.51
CA ASP A 118 -16.04 -8.84 0.51
C ASP A 118 -15.04 -9.71 1.26
N PHE A 119 -13.94 -10.07 0.61
CA PHE A 119 -12.94 -10.96 1.18
C PHE A 119 -11.55 -10.39 0.94
N GLU A 120 -10.78 -10.36 2.00
CA GLU A 120 -9.40 -9.94 1.96
C GLU A 120 -8.56 -11.03 2.62
N TRP A 121 -7.63 -11.61 1.86
CA TRP A 121 -6.65 -12.55 2.36
C TRP A 121 -5.27 -11.93 2.17
N ARG A 122 -4.51 -11.81 3.25
CA ARG A 122 -3.14 -11.35 3.23
C ARG A 122 -2.23 -12.34 3.95
N THR A 123 -0.97 -12.39 3.52
CA THR A 123 0.04 -13.32 4.02
C THR A 123 1.37 -12.58 4.13
N GLY A 124 2.00 -12.57 5.31
CA GLY A 124 3.33 -11.98 5.48
C GLY A 124 3.64 -11.36 6.84
N THR A 125 4.74 -10.62 6.90
CA THR A 125 5.32 -10.07 8.14
C THR A 125 4.58 -8.85 8.70
N ALA A 126 3.75 -8.19 7.90
CA ALA A 126 3.00 -6.99 8.30
C ALA A 126 1.80 -7.28 9.24
N GLU A 127 1.43 -8.54 9.44
CA GLU A 127 0.16 -8.94 10.08
C GLU A 127 0.27 -9.41 11.54
N LYS A 128 1.49 -9.48 12.09
CA LYS A 128 1.71 -9.81 13.51
C LYS A 128 0.97 -8.89 14.49
N TYR A 129 0.55 -7.71 14.03
CA TYR A 129 -0.06 -6.66 14.85
C TYR A 129 -1.59 -6.77 15.02
N TRP A 130 -2.34 -7.32 14.05
CA TRP A 130 -3.81 -7.27 14.10
C TRP A 130 -4.43 -8.34 15.01
N TYR A 131 -3.85 -9.54 15.06
CA TYR A 131 -4.40 -10.65 15.85
C TYR A 131 -4.18 -10.51 17.37
N LYS A 132 -3.07 -9.91 17.78
CA LYS A 132 -2.74 -9.75 19.22
C LYS A 132 -3.73 -8.87 19.99
N ILE A 133 -4.51 -8.04 19.29
CA ILE A 133 -5.48 -7.14 19.89
C ILE A 133 -6.81 -7.84 20.21
N ALA A 134 -7.15 -8.95 19.52
CA ALA A 134 -8.48 -9.57 19.61
C ALA A 134 -8.64 -10.63 20.72
N LYS A 135 -7.59 -11.01 21.45
CA LYS A 135 -7.62 -12.21 22.31
C LYS A 135 -7.06 -12.05 23.73
N LYS A 136 -7.02 -10.86 24.33
CA LYS A 136 -6.46 -10.70 25.69
C LYS A 136 -7.52 -10.63 26.80
N ASP A 137 -7.51 -11.69 27.63
CA ASP A 137 -8.14 -11.80 28.95
C ASP A 137 -7.55 -10.79 29.95
N GLN A 138 -8.39 -10.37 30.90
CA GLN A 138 -8.26 -9.13 31.70
C GLN A 138 -7.23 -9.13 32.85
N VAL A 139 -6.26 -10.04 32.89
CA VAL A 139 -5.26 -10.10 33.98
C VAL A 139 -3.83 -9.89 33.45
N GLU A 140 -3.64 -8.83 32.67
CA GLU A 140 -2.31 -8.39 32.23
C GLU A 140 -2.31 -6.90 31.84
N VAL A 141 -3.30 -6.11 32.27
CA VAL A 141 -3.54 -4.76 31.75
C VAL A 141 -2.38 -3.80 32.04
N MET A 142 -1.71 -3.92 33.20
CA MET A 142 -0.59 -3.05 33.57
C MET A 142 0.71 -3.38 32.81
N GLU A 143 1.10 -4.66 32.75
CA GLU A 143 2.26 -5.08 31.96
C GLU A 143 2.02 -4.83 30.46
N TYR A 144 0.76 -4.96 30.01
CA TYR A 144 0.35 -4.64 28.65
C TYR A 144 0.51 -3.14 28.33
N GLU A 145 0.14 -2.22 29.23
CA GLU A 145 0.34 -0.79 29.00
C GLU A 145 1.82 -0.41 28.95
N LEU A 146 2.64 -0.97 29.84
CA LEU A 146 4.09 -0.75 29.81
C LEU A 146 4.72 -1.35 28.54
N ARG A 147 4.31 -2.55 28.14
CA ARG A 147 4.74 -3.18 26.88
C ARG A 147 4.34 -2.33 25.68
N ARG A 148 3.12 -1.78 25.66
CA ARG A 148 2.60 -0.92 24.59
C ARG A 148 3.42 0.36 24.49
N LEU A 149 3.68 1.03 25.62
CA LEU A 149 4.50 2.25 25.64
C LEU A 149 5.93 1.96 25.21
N TYR A 150 6.52 0.86 25.66
CA TYR A 150 7.85 0.44 25.25
C TYR A 150 7.93 0.15 23.75
N GLU A 151 6.96 -0.59 23.20
CA GLU A 151 6.90 -0.90 21.77
C GLU A 151 6.63 0.37 20.93
N SER A 152 5.78 1.29 21.39
CA SER A 152 5.59 2.59 20.73
C SER A 152 6.85 3.45 20.74
N VAL A 153 7.57 3.52 21.87
CA VAL A 153 8.84 4.26 21.96
C VAL A 153 9.90 3.61 21.08
N SER A 154 9.99 2.27 21.08
CA SER A 154 10.91 1.53 20.23
C SER A 154 10.64 1.78 18.75
N PHE A 155 9.37 1.82 18.35
CA PHE A 155 8.97 2.14 16.98
C PHE A 155 9.36 3.58 16.59
N ILE A 156 9.04 4.56 17.45
CA ILE A 156 9.42 5.97 17.21
C ILE A 156 10.93 6.12 17.13
N HIS A 157 11.67 5.39 17.95
CA HIS A 157 13.13 5.43 17.95
C HIS A 157 13.72 4.90 16.65
N ASP A 158 13.18 3.78 16.16
CA ASP A 158 13.58 3.20 14.86
C ASP A 158 13.22 4.13 13.69
N GLU A 159 12.03 4.73 13.72
CA GLU A 159 11.59 5.71 12.72
C GLU A 159 12.46 6.99 12.76
N MET A 160 12.83 7.46 13.95
CA MET A 160 13.74 8.60 14.12
C MET A 160 15.13 8.29 13.55
N PHE A 161 15.64 7.09 13.78
CA PHE A 161 16.91 6.65 13.19
C PHE A 161 16.83 6.55 11.67
N TYR A 162 15.73 6.03 11.14
CA TYR A 162 15.48 5.99 9.70
C TYR A 162 15.41 7.40 9.09
N LEU A 163 14.65 8.32 9.71
CA LEU A 163 14.54 9.71 9.27
C LEU A 163 15.90 10.42 9.33
N ARG A 164 16.69 10.17 10.37
CA ARG A 164 18.05 10.72 10.50
C ARG A 164 18.98 10.22 9.41
N GLY A 165 18.95 8.92 9.09
CA GLY A 165 19.72 8.37 7.97
C GLY A 165 19.35 9.01 6.64
N ARG A 166 18.04 9.21 6.40
CA ARG A 166 17.56 9.92 5.22
C ARG A 166 17.94 11.40 5.19
N GLU A 167 17.98 12.06 6.33
CA GLU A 167 18.45 13.44 6.44
C GLU A 167 19.93 13.53 6.07
N GLU A 168 20.77 12.62 6.59
CA GLU A 168 22.19 12.56 6.27
C GLU A 168 22.42 12.31 4.76
N GLU A 169 21.68 11.39 4.15
CA GLU A 169 21.69 11.18 2.70
C GLU A 169 21.24 12.44 1.93
N MET A 170 20.18 13.10 2.39
CA MET A 170 19.68 14.33 1.75
C MET A 170 20.68 15.48 1.87
N GLN A 171 21.38 15.59 3.01
CA GLN A 171 22.43 16.58 3.22
C GLN A 171 23.63 16.31 2.30
N ASP A 172 24.03 15.05 2.12
CA ASP A 172 25.12 14.69 1.20
C ASP A 172 24.74 14.95 -0.28
N LEU A 173 23.51 14.60 -0.66
CA LEU A 173 22.97 14.92 -1.98
C LEU A 173 22.92 16.43 -2.21
N ASN A 174 22.50 17.20 -1.21
CA ASN A 174 22.47 18.66 -1.30
C ASN A 174 23.89 19.23 -1.49
N ARG A 175 24.87 18.75 -0.71
CA ARG A 175 26.28 19.16 -0.84
C ARG A 175 26.88 18.81 -2.20
N THR A 176 26.59 17.61 -2.70
CA THR A 176 27.06 17.17 -4.02
C THR A 176 26.38 17.96 -5.15
N THR A 177 25.09 18.28 -4.99
CA THR A 177 24.32 19.06 -5.95
C THR A 177 24.81 20.51 -6.00
N ASP A 178 25.08 21.13 -4.86
CA ASP A 178 25.58 22.50 -4.76
C ASP A 178 26.93 22.66 -5.51
N ASN A 179 27.88 21.75 -5.27
CA ASN A 179 29.17 21.75 -5.98
C ASN A 179 29.03 21.59 -7.50
N LYS A 180 28.13 20.70 -7.95
CA LYS A 180 27.85 20.51 -9.38
C LYS A 180 27.16 21.73 -9.99
N MET A 181 26.23 22.34 -9.25
CA MET A 181 25.52 23.56 -9.65
C MET A 181 26.48 24.73 -9.83
N PHE A 182 27.41 24.94 -8.89
CA PHE A 182 28.45 25.95 -9.02
C PHE A 182 29.29 25.75 -10.30
N THR A 183 29.67 24.49 -10.60
CA THR A 183 30.45 24.14 -11.80
C THR A 183 29.70 24.51 -13.08
N PHE A 184 28.39 24.21 -13.17
CA PHE A 184 27.58 24.56 -14.34
C PHE A 184 27.37 26.08 -14.48
N ILE A 185 27.17 26.80 -13.37
CA ILE A 185 27.05 28.26 -13.37
C ILE A 185 28.34 28.89 -13.89
N PHE A 186 29.49 28.45 -13.40
CA PHE A 186 30.78 28.95 -13.83
C PHE A 186 31.04 28.72 -15.33
N LEU A 187 30.73 27.52 -15.82
CA LEU A 187 30.83 27.19 -17.24
C LEU A 187 29.91 28.08 -18.09
N SER A 188 28.65 28.27 -17.66
CA SER A 188 27.67 29.11 -18.37
C SER A 188 28.12 30.56 -18.46
N ILE A 189 28.65 31.14 -17.37
CA ILE A 189 29.17 32.52 -17.36
C ILE A 189 30.34 32.65 -18.33
N THR A 190 31.26 31.69 -18.33
CA THR A 190 32.43 31.67 -19.23
C THR A 190 32.00 31.66 -20.70
N VAL A 191 31.01 30.83 -21.05
CA VAL A 191 30.46 30.78 -22.41
C VAL A 191 29.80 32.11 -22.77
N CYS A 192 28.97 32.69 -21.91
CA CYS A 192 28.35 34.00 -22.16
C CYS A 192 29.38 35.11 -22.40
N LEU A 193 30.45 35.17 -21.59
CA LEU A 193 31.53 36.15 -21.76
C LEU A 193 32.28 35.94 -23.08
N SER A 194 32.55 34.69 -23.48
CA SER A 194 33.19 34.40 -24.77
C SER A 194 32.34 34.87 -25.96
N VAL A 195 31.03 34.63 -25.91
CA VAL A 195 30.10 35.05 -26.98
C VAL A 195 30.03 36.58 -27.05
N ALA A 196 29.92 37.26 -25.90
CA ALA A 196 29.94 38.72 -25.85
C ALA A 196 31.27 39.30 -26.41
N GLY A 197 32.41 38.68 -26.06
CA GLY A 197 33.72 39.06 -26.61
C GLY A 197 33.81 38.88 -28.13
N LEU A 198 33.33 37.74 -28.64
CA LEU A 198 33.27 37.50 -30.09
C LEU A 198 32.34 38.48 -30.80
N GLN A 199 31.18 38.80 -30.21
CA GLN A 199 30.24 39.80 -30.75
C GLN A 199 30.90 41.18 -30.85
N LEU A 200 31.61 41.61 -29.80
CA LEU A 200 32.34 42.89 -29.79
C LEU A 200 33.50 42.91 -30.80
N TRP A 201 34.26 41.81 -30.89
CA TRP A 201 35.36 41.71 -31.87
C TRP A 201 34.86 41.72 -33.31
N HIS A 202 33.77 41.00 -33.60
CA HIS A 202 33.15 41.02 -34.91
C HIS A 202 32.67 42.41 -35.29
N LEU A 203 31.99 43.12 -34.37
CA LEU A 203 31.53 44.49 -34.58
C LEU A 203 32.69 45.46 -34.83
N LYS A 204 33.77 45.38 -34.03
CA LYS A 204 34.98 46.20 -34.22
C LYS A 204 35.63 45.94 -35.58
N THR A 205 35.79 44.67 -35.95
CA THR A 205 36.36 44.27 -37.25
C THR A 205 35.51 44.73 -38.42
N PHE A 206 34.18 44.71 -38.27
CA PHE A 206 33.24 45.19 -39.27
C PHE A 206 33.40 46.70 -39.50
N PHE A 207 33.51 47.50 -38.43
CA PHE A 207 33.73 48.95 -38.53
C PHE A 207 35.10 49.30 -39.12
N GLU A 208 36.16 48.59 -38.72
CA GLU A 208 37.52 48.80 -39.26
C GLU A 208 37.61 48.50 -40.76
N ARG A 209 36.98 47.41 -41.25
CA ARG A 209 36.97 47.10 -42.69
C ARG A 209 36.13 48.05 -43.51
N LYS A 210 35.03 48.57 -42.96
CA LYS A 210 34.11 49.48 -43.67
C LYS A 210 34.57 50.94 -43.66
N LYS A 211 35.66 51.30 -42.96
CA LYS A 211 36.20 52.68 -42.83
C LYS A 211 35.11 53.71 -42.52
N LEU A 212 34.29 53.43 -41.50
CA LEU A 212 33.24 54.35 -41.01
C LEU A 212 33.70 55.17 -39.78
N LEU A 213 35.00 55.24 -39.54
CA LEU A 213 35.70 56.21 -38.70
C LEU A 213 36.84 56.82 -39.53
#